data_AF-A0A1U8NWW0-F1
#
_entry.id   AF-A0A1U8NWW0-F1
#
_cell.length_a   1.000
_cell.length_b   1.000
_cell.length_c   1.000
_cell.angle_alpha   90.00
_cell.angle_beta   90.00
_cell.angle_gamma   90.00
#
_symmetry.space_group_name_H-M   'P 1'
#
loop_
_entity.id
_entity.type
_entity.pdbx_description
1 polymer ?
#
loop_
_entity_poly.entity_id
_entity_poly.type
_entity_poly.pdbx_seq_one_letter_code
_entity_poly.pdbx_strand_id
1 'polypeptide(L)'
;MKQKMVLKVQMNCEKCRAQALRIAAATQGVTQMAIQGQEKDELMVTGEEVDSVKLTRCLRKKLHHATVLTIEVIKEKKEEKGKKTKNEENKKIKDEKHTPPYYVCYPPYPMPPLIMVQDPYEYQACSIM
;
A
#
# COMPACT_ATOMS: atom_id res chain seq x y z
N MET A 1 9.10 21.00 1.99
CA MET A 1 9.81 20.46 0.79
C MET A 1 8.85 19.61 -0.01
N LYS A 2 8.68 19.90 -1.31
CA LYS A 2 7.78 19.12 -2.16
C LYS A 2 8.41 17.78 -2.54
N GLN A 3 7.59 16.74 -2.58
CA GLN A 3 7.99 15.38 -2.93
C GLN A 3 7.06 14.87 -4.03
N LYS A 4 7.62 14.08 -4.95
CA LYS A 4 6.89 13.29 -5.93
C LYS A 4 7.28 11.84 -5.74
N MET A 5 6.30 10.97 -5.60
CA MET A 5 6.50 9.54 -5.42
C MET A 5 5.67 8.75 -6.42
N VAL A 6 6.18 7.60 -6.83
CA VAL A 6 5.48 6.64 -7.69
C VAL A 6 5.43 5.30 -6.98
N LEU A 7 4.23 4.76 -6.82
CA LEU A 7 3.99 3.47 -6.16
C LEU A 7 3.37 2.49 -7.15
N LYS A 8 3.92 1.29 -7.27
CA LYS A 8 3.25 0.19 -7.96
C LYS A 8 2.25 -0.45 -7.00
N VAL A 9 0.97 -0.44 -7.35
CA VAL A 9 -0.13 -1.00 -6.56
C VAL A 9 -0.90 -1.97 -7.43
N GLN A 10 -1.24 -3.14 -6.91
CA GLN A 10 -2.03 -4.10 -7.65
C GLN A 10 -3.50 -3.64 -7.75
N MET A 11 -3.92 -3.15 -8.92
CA MET A 11 -5.24 -2.53 -9.12
C MET A 11 -6.04 -3.20 -10.25
N ASN A 12 -6.38 -4.48 -10.05
CA ASN A 12 -7.07 -5.30 -11.05
C ASN A 12 -8.51 -4.84 -11.38
N CYS A 13 -9.10 -3.96 -10.56
CA CYS A 13 -10.50 -3.58 -10.66
C CYS A 13 -10.72 -2.07 -10.54
N GLU A 14 -11.80 -1.53 -11.13
CA GLU A 14 -12.11 -0.09 -11.04
C GLU A 14 -12.36 0.37 -9.61
N LYS A 15 -13.01 -0.47 -8.80
CA LYS A 15 -13.20 -0.23 -7.36
C LYS A 15 -11.85 -0.11 -6.62
N CYS A 16 -10.88 -0.94 -7.00
CA CYS A 16 -9.53 -0.97 -6.46
C CYS A 16 -8.81 0.36 -6.78
N ARG A 17 -8.92 0.83 -8.02
CA ARG A 17 -8.38 2.13 -8.47
C ARG A 17 -9.00 3.31 -7.73
N ALA A 18 -10.33 3.32 -7.62
CA ALA A 18 -11.05 4.34 -6.86
C ALA A 18 -10.64 4.34 -5.38
N GLN A 19 -10.44 3.16 -4.80
CA GLN A 19 -10.00 3.03 -3.41
C GLN A 19 -8.54 3.47 -3.20
N ALA A 20 -7.64 3.19 -4.15
CA ALA A 20 -6.27 3.71 -4.13
C ALA A 20 -6.27 5.25 -4.13
N LEU A 21 -7.08 5.85 -5.00
CA LEU A 21 -7.25 7.30 -5.05
C LEU A 21 -7.88 7.86 -3.76
N ARG A 22 -8.84 7.16 -3.16
CA ARG A 22 -9.39 7.60 -1.86
C ARG A 22 -8.34 7.59 -0.75
N ILE A 23 -7.50 6.56 -0.70
CA ILE A 23 -6.46 6.42 0.34
C ILE A 23 -5.41 7.51 0.18
N ALA A 24 -4.92 7.75 -1.03
CA ALA A 24 -3.94 8.80 -1.25
C ALA A 24 -4.54 10.21 -1.04
N ALA A 25 -5.82 10.43 -1.38
CA ALA A 25 -6.48 11.72 -1.11
C ALA A 25 -6.72 11.96 0.39
N ALA A 26 -6.93 10.90 1.17
CA ALA A 26 -7.06 10.98 2.62
C ALA A 26 -5.73 11.18 3.34
N THR A 27 -4.59 11.07 2.64
CA THR A 27 -3.27 11.22 3.24
C THR A 27 -2.91 12.69 3.35
N GLN A 28 -2.51 13.12 4.55
CA GLN A 28 -2.09 14.49 4.80
C GLN A 28 -0.87 14.86 3.96
N GLY A 29 -0.87 16.10 3.44
CA GLY A 29 0.23 16.63 2.65
C GLY A 29 0.15 16.33 1.15
N VAL A 30 -0.77 15.46 0.71
CA VAL A 30 -0.96 15.17 -0.72
C VAL A 30 -1.65 16.35 -1.41
N THR A 31 -1.05 16.83 -2.50
CA THR A 31 -1.58 17.92 -3.33
C THR A 31 -2.12 17.42 -4.66
N GLN A 32 -1.45 16.45 -5.27
CA GLN A 32 -1.84 15.87 -6.55
C GLN A 32 -1.59 14.37 -6.57
N MET A 33 -2.39 13.69 -7.37
CA MET A 33 -2.31 12.26 -7.50
C MET A 33 -2.96 11.77 -8.78
N ALA A 34 -2.35 10.77 -9.40
CA ALA A 34 -2.76 10.25 -10.70
C ALA A 34 -2.42 8.76 -10.81
N ILE A 35 -3.24 8.03 -11.54
CA ILE A 35 -2.93 6.66 -11.94
C ILE A 35 -2.21 6.72 -13.29
N GLN A 36 -1.07 6.05 -13.39
CA GLN A 36 -0.18 5.98 -14.54
C GLN A 36 0.16 4.52 -14.86
N GLY A 37 0.99 4.31 -15.88
CA GLY A 37 1.37 3.00 -16.39
C GLY A 37 0.37 2.46 -17.43
N GLN A 38 0.87 1.63 -18.35
CA GLN A 38 0.03 1.01 -19.40
C GLN A 38 -1.06 0.11 -18.79
N GLU A 39 -0.71 -0.61 -17.73
CA GLU A 39 -1.62 -1.50 -16.99
C GLU A 39 -2.47 -0.75 -15.95
N LYS A 40 -2.25 0.57 -15.78
CA LYS A 40 -2.92 1.41 -14.76
C LYS A 40 -2.69 0.92 -13.33
N ASP A 41 -1.47 0.45 -13.05
CA ASP A 41 -1.04 -0.10 -11.76
C ASP A 41 -0.04 0.81 -11.02
N GLU A 42 0.25 2.00 -11.56
CA GLU A 42 1.16 2.96 -10.91
C GLU A 42 0.37 4.14 -10.35
N LEU A 43 0.55 4.44 -9.07
CA LEU A 43 -0.02 5.59 -8.39
C LEU A 43 1.08 6.64 -8.19
N MET A 44 0.99 7.74 -8.95
CA MET A 44 1.80 8.93 -8.74
C MET A 44 1.14 9.79 -7.67
N VAL A 45 1.93 10.24 -6.69
CA VAL A 45 1.52 11.15 -5.62
C VAL A 45 2.53 12.28 -5.50
N THR A 46 2.05 13.52 -5.49
CA THR A 46 2.85 14.73 -5.27
C THR A 46 2.30 15.49 -4.08
N GLY A 47 3.16 15.92 -3.17
CA GLY A 47 2.73 16.62 -1.97
C GLY A 47 3.88 17.19 -1.14
N GLU A 48 3.54 17.88 -0.07
CA GLU A 48 4.48 18.39 0.93
C GLU A 48 4.31 17.60 2.24
N GLU A 49 5.42 17.17 2.85
CA GLU A 49 5.41 16.38 4.10
C GLU A 49 4.62 15.06 4.02
N VAL A 50 4.59 14.42 2.84
CA VAL A 50 3.90 13.13 2.66
C VAL A 50 4.68 11.99 3.32
N ASP A 51 4.03 11.30 4.25
CA ASP A 51 4.58 10.11 4.89
C ASP A 51 4.44 8.88 3.96
N SER A 52 5.52 8.59 3.22
CA SER A 52 5.58 7.48 2.25
C SER A 52 5.34 6.11 2.90
N VAL A 53 5.79 5.92 4.15
CA VAL A 53 5.65 4.66 4.88
C VAL A 53 4.19 4.46 5.29
N LYS A 54 3.55 5.48 5.87
CA LYS A 54 2.13 5.41 6.24
C LYS A 54 1.25 5.22 5.00
N LEU A 55 1.50 5.97 3.93
CA LEU A 55 0.76 5.82 2.67
C LEU A 55 0.85 4.38 2.14
N THR A 56 2.08 3.86 2.00
CA THR A 56 2.31 2.49 1.51
C THR A 56 1.68 1.45 2.41
N ARG A 57 1.75 1.64 3.74
CA ARG A 57 1.09 0.76 4.72
C ARG A 57 -0.43 0.77 4.56
N CYS A 58 -1.04 1.94 4.37
CA CYS A 58 -2.48 2.05 4.15
C CYS A 58 -2.91 1.37 2.84
N LEU A 59 -2.13 1.53 1.77
CA LEU A 59 -2.37 0.85 0.50
C LEU A 59 -2.27 -0.67 0.66
N ARG A 60 -1.22 -1.20 1.29
CA ARG A 60 -1.08 -2.65 1.54
C ARG A 60 -2.23 -3.23 2.36
N LYS A 61 -2.69 -2.49 3.38
CA LYS A 61 -3.82 -2.92 4.23
C LYS A 61 -5.14 -3.05 3.46
N LYS A 62 -5.34 -2.27 2.40
CA LYS A 62 -6.63 -2.18 1.69
C LYS A 62 -6.62 -2.82 0.30
N LEU A 63 -5.46 -2.88 -0.35
CA LEU A 63 -5.26 -3.31 -1.73
C LEU A 63 -4.19 -4.42 -1.87
N HIS A 64 -3.82 -5.04 -0.75
CA HIS A 64 -2.83 -6.14 -0.63
C HIS A 64 -1.39 -5.73 -0.93
N HIS A 65 -1.05 -5.52 -2.21
CA HIS A 65 0.33 -5.31 -2.65
C HIS A 65 0.55 -3.87 -3.12
N ALA A 66 1.51 -3.21 -2.48
CA ALA A 66 2.01 -1.90 -2.89
C ALA A 66 3.53 -1.80 -2.67
N THR A 67 4.25 -1.34 -3.67
CA THR A 67 5.71 -1.20 -3.68
C THR A 67 6.06 0.23 -4.11
N VAL A 68 6.94 0.88 -3.35
CA VAL A 68 7.48 2.19 -3.73
C VAL A 68 8.48 1.97 -4.85
N LEU A 69 8.32 2.68 -5.97
CA LEU A 69 9.28 2.67 -7.07
C LEU A 69 10.29 3.80 -6.92
N THR A 70 9.80 5.04 -6.83
CA THR A 70 10.64 6.23 -6.75
C THR A 70 10.08 7.25 -5.78
N ILE A 71 10.98 7.98 -5.12
CA ILE A 71 10.68 9.16 -4.31
C ILE A 71 11.69 10.23 -4.71
N GLU A 72 11.19 11.33 -5.26
CA GLU A 72 11.97 12.47 -5.72
C GLU A 72 11.60 13.71 -4.91
N VAL A 73 12.61 14.41 -4.39
CA VAL A 73 12.41 15.69 -3.71
C VAL A 73 12.46 16.81 -4.75
N ILE A 74 11.33 17.48 -4.95
CA ILE A 74 11.22 18.65 -5.81
C ILE A 74 11.70 19.87 -5.02
N LYS A 75 12.92 20.33 -5.32
CA LYS A 75 13.41 21.63 -4.87
C LYS A 75 12.84 22.69 -5.81
N GLU A 76 12.07 23.63 -5.28
CA GLU A 76 11.53 24.75 -6.06
C GLU A 76 12.68 25.65 -6.54
N LYS A 77 13.17 25.41 -7.75
CA LYS A 77 13.75 26.48 -8.57
C LYS A 77 12.56 27.15 -9.26
N LYS A 78 12.43 28.46 -9.03
CA LYS A 78 11.42 29.29 -9.68
C LYS A 78 11.55 29.21 -11.21
N GLU A 79 10.38 29.34 -11.85
CA GLU A 79 10.09 29.79 -13.22
C GLU A 79 9.73 28.77 -14.33
N GLU A 80 8.43 28.85 -14.66
CA GLU A 80 7.82 29.04 -15.99
C GLU A 80 7.52 27.88 -16.95
N LYS A 81 6.42 28.13 -17.67
CA LYS A 81 5.58 27.24 -18.48
C LYS A 81 6.32 26.61 -19.66
N GLY A 82 5.96 25.37 -20.00
CA GLY A 82 6.16 24.87 -21.37
C GLY A 82 5.96 23.38 -21.54
N LYS A 83 4.87 22.98 -22.21
CA LYS A 83 4.69 21.67 -22.83
C LYS A 83 5.95 21.25 -23.61
N LYS A 84 6.42 20.01 -23.46
CA LYS A 84 6.68 19.07 -24.58
C LYS A 84 7.05 17.66 -24.11
N THR A 85 6.40 16.72 -24.77
CA THR A 85 6.60 15.28 -24.89
C THR A 85 7.97 14.87 -25.45
N LYS A 86 8.39 13.62 -25.09
CA LYS A 86 9.52 12.80 -25.58
C LYS A 86 10.90 13.32 -25.11
N ASN A 87 11.85 12.50 -24.68
CA ASN A 87 12.28 11.23 -25.26
C ASN A 87 12.96 10.32 -24.21
N GLU A 88 12.80 9.04 -24.48
CA GLU A 88 13.66 7.90 -24.18
C GLU A 88 15.14 8.26 -24.07
N GLU A 89 15.80 7.94 -22.94
CA GLU A 89 17.20 7.52 -22.99
C GLU A 89 17.62 6.64 -21.81
N ASN A 90 18.25 5.55 -22.20
CA ASN A 90 18.58 4.35 -21.47
C ASN A 90 19.83 4.60 -20.60
N LYS A 91 19.68 4.65 -19.28
CA LYS A 91 20.82 4.68 -18.36
C LYS A 91 20.89 3.38 -17.56
N LYS A 92 21.71 2.45 -18.08
CA LYS A 92 22.15 1.19 -17.46
C LYS A 92 22.28 1.34 -15.94
N ILE A 93 21.36 0.72 -15.19
CA ILE A 93 21.53 0.49 -13.75
C ILE A 93 22.36 -0.78 -13.63
N LYS A 94 23.51 -0.66 -12.97
CA LYS A 94 24.42 -1.76 -12.65
C LYS A 94 23.68 -2.72 -11.72
N ASP A 95 23.80 -4.01 -12.00
CA ASP A 95 23.22 -5.11 -11.23
C ASP A 95 23.70 -5.06 -9.77
N GLU A 96 22.87 -4.47 -8.89
CA GLU A 96 23.05 -4.54 -7.45
C GLU A 96 22.36 -5.81 -6.95
N LYS A 97 23.19 -6.74 -6.48
CA LYS A 97 22.79 -8.11 -6.12
C LYS A 97 21.66 -8.08 -5.09
N HIS A 98 20.51 -8.60 -5.49
CA HIS A 98 19.36 -8.85 -4.63
C HIS A 98 19.78 -9.78 -3.48
N THR A 99 19.94 -9.25 -2.27
CA THR A 99 19.98 -10.06 -1.06
C THR A 99 18.54 -10.30 -0.63
N PRO A 100 18.07 -11.56 -0.53
CA PRO A 100 16.71 -11.83 -0.10
C PRO A 100 16.56 -11.34 1.34
N PRO A 101 15.44 -10.67 1.69
CA PRO A 101 15.18 -10.26 3.06
C PRO A 101 15.20 -11.51 3.95
N TYR A 102 16.08 -11.49 4.95
CA TYR A 102 16.22 -12.56 5.94
C TYR A 102 14.84 -12.90 6.51
N TYR A 103 14.37 -14.11 6.23
CA TYR A 103 13.09 -14.61 6.69
C TYR A 103 13.18 -14.78 8.20
N VAL A 104 12.65 -13.82 8.96
CA VAL A 104 12.43 -13.99 10.39
C VAL A 104 11.32 -15.04 10.53
N CYS A 105 11.71 -16.30 10.71
CA CYS A 105 10.82 -17.38 11.05
C CYS A 105 10.29 -17.10 12.47
N TYR A 106 9.11 -16.46 12.55
CA TYR A 106 8.43 -16.33 13.83
C TYR A 106 8.01 -17.72 14.30
N PRO A 107 8.38 -18.14 15.53
CA PRO A 107 7.91 -19.41 16.07
C PRO A 107 6.38 -19.39 16.13
N PRO A 108 5.71 -20.53 15.85
CA PRO A 108 4.26 -20.61 15.93
C PRO A 108 3.83 -20.27 17.35
N TYR A 109 2.98 -19.23 17.49
CA TYR A 109 2.35 -18.91 18.76
C TYR A 109 1.56 -20.15 19.22
N PRO A 110 1.79 -20.67 20.44
CA PRO A 110 0.96 -21.72 20.98
C PRO A 110 -0.48 -21.20 21.08
N MET A 111 -1.40 -21.82 20.35
CA MET A 111 -2.81 -21.48 20.46
C MET A 111 -3.26 -21.76 21.91
N PRO A 112 -3.98 -20.83 22.57
CA PRO A 112 -4.57 -21.11 23.87
C PRO A 112 -5.60 -22.24 23.72
N PRO A 113 -5.68 -23.17 24.70
CA PRO A 113 -6.65 -24.26 24.65
C PRO A 113 -8.08 -23.70 24.64
N LEU A 114 -8.91 -24.22 23.74
CA LEU A 114 -10.35 -24.00 23.77
C LEU A 114 -10.90 -24.60 25.07
N ILE A 115 -11.26 -23.75 26.03
CA ILE A 115 -12.04 -24.16 27.18
C ILE A 115 -13.47 -24.35 26.66
N MET A 116 -13.83 -25.62 26.42
CA MET A 116 -15.22 -25.99 26.18
C MET A 116 -15.96 -25.79 27.50
N VAL A 117 -16.73 -24.71 27.61
CA VAL A 117 -17.64 -24.50 28.75
C VAL A 117 -18.71 -25.58 28.63
N GLN A 118 -18.60 -26.62 29.45
CA GLN A 118 -19.64 -27.63 29.59
C GLN A 118 -20.70 -27.04 30.52
N ASP A 119 -21.76 -26.47 29.95
CA ASP A 119 -22.90 -26.02 30.75
C ASP A 119 -23.51 -27.23 31.50
N PRO A 120 -23.59 -27.21 32.84
CA PRO A 120 -24.15 -28.30 33.63
C PRO A 120 -25.69 -28.26 33.64
N TYR A 121 -26.32 -27.92 32.52
CA TYR A 121 -27.77 -27.85 32.47
C TYR A 121 -28.36 -29.26 32.38
N GLU A 122 -28.63 -29.80 33.58
CA GLU A 122 -29.38 -31.01 33.85
C GLU A 122 -30.66 -31.08 32.99
N TYR A 123 -30.65 -31.98 32.00
CA TYR A 123 -31.89 -32.45 31.38
C TYR A 123 -32.60 -33.37 32.38
N GLN A 124 -33.33 -32.78 33.34
CA GLN A 124 -34.38 -33.52 34.04
C GLN A 124 -35.49 -33.83 33.04
N ALA A 125 -35.49 -35.06 32.53
CA ALA A 125 -36.58 -35.61 31.74
C ALA A 125 -37.82 -35.80 32.64
N CYS A 126 -38.68 -34.78 32.70
CA CYS A 126 -40.03 -34.91 33.25
C CYS A 126 -40.84 -35.86 32.35
N SER A 127 -40.92 -37.14 32.74
CA SER A 127 -41.95 -38.06 32.28
C SER A 127 -43.17 -37.88 33.17
N ILE A 128 -44.28 -37.44 32.59
CA ILE A 128 -45.61 -37.54 33.20
C ILE A 128 -46.48 -38.30 32.21
N MET A 129 -47.06 -39.38 32.74
CA MET A 129 -47.98 -40.34 32.13
C MET A 129 -49.35 -39.71 31.85
#